data_AF-A0A1G0YWW3-F1
#
_entry.id   AF-A0A1G0YWW3-F1
#
_cell.length_a   1.000
_cell.length_b   1.000
_cell.length_c   1.000
_cell.angle_alpha   90.00
_cell.angle_beta   90.00
_cell.angle_gamma   90.00
#
_symmetry.space_group_name_H-M   'P 1'
#
loop_
_entity.id
_entity.type
_entity.pdbx_description
1 polymer ?
#
loop_
_entity_poly.entity_id
_entity_poly.type
_entity_poly.pdbx_seq_one_letter_code
_entity_poly.pdbx_strand_id
1 'polypeptide(L)'
;MINNTVMRNEQFEKRISLRDAQETFINVVSEGTSCSRFDAQVISAKAQEIFRLGPYGDESAMQPGQMLWKAILASEPPGKPLTACEFKTIRLTVHRQDEDHEVKVKHGASAKRGQQIMRICEEAFEQGTLLTQEDLGTILDCDVRTIREDQKRYQKEHGILIPTRGNKCDIGPGITHREKTIMLFIEGKEALEIAAEMKHSLKAVERYISSYCRIVYCQQQLRNTLKTAMVVGVSVPLVNKCLEIHQSHCLKPVYKERLEEIERCGAIYWEAQDSKKKPGQTEGRKP
;
A
#
# COMPACT_ATOMS: atom_id res chain seq x y z
N MET A 1 -21.43 -19.62 26.74
CA MET A 1 -20.34 -19.96 25.79
C MET A 1 -19.91 -18.80 24.90
N ILE A 2 -20.82 -17.89 24.49
CA ILE A 2 -20.50 -16.75 23.59
C ILE A 2 -19.53 -15.73 24.22
N ASN A 3 -19.69 -15.37 25.51
CA ASN A 3 -18.79 -14.42 26.19
C ASN A 3 -17.32 -14.87 26.28
N ASN A 4 -17.08 -16.19 26.33
CA ASN A 4 -15.72 -16.72 26.45
C ASN A 4 -14.97 -16.65 25.11
N THR A 5 -15.68 -16.79 23.99
CA THR A 5 -15.13 -16.66 22.63
C THR A 5 -14.79 -15.21 22.30
N VAL A 6 -15.64 -14.25 22.69
CA VAL A 6 -15.38 -12.81 22.48
C VAL A 6 -14.14 -12.37 23.27
N MET A 7 -14.06 -12.70 24.56
CA MET A 7 -12.90 -12.40 25.41
C MET A 7 -11.60 -13.03 24.88
N ARG A 8 -11.66 -14.28 24.41
CA ARG A 8 -10.49 -14.98 23.83
C ARG A 8 -10.01 -14.32 22.53
N ASN A 9 -10.94 -13.85 21.70
CA ASN A 9 -10.61 -13.12 20.49
C ASN A 9 -9.97 -11.76 20.81
N GLU A 10 -10.52 -10.98 21.74
CA GLU A 10 -9.92 -9.71 22.17
C GLU A 10 -8.50 -9.90 22.75
N GLN A 11 -8.28 -10.93 23.56
CA GLN A 11 -6.97 -11.28 24.09
C GLN A 11 -5.99 -11.75 23.00
N PHE A 12 -6.48 -12.40 21.95
CA PHE A 12 -5.66 -12.77 20.80
C PHE A 12 -5.25 -11.54 19.99
N GLU A 13 -6.18 -10.63 19.71
CA GLU A 13 -5.91 -9.39 18.97
C GLU A 13 -4.92 -8.49 19.71
N LYS A 14 -5.09 -8.30 21.03
CA LYS A 14 -4.13 -7.55 21.87
C LYS A 14 -2.72 -8.16 21.83
N ARG A 15 -2.60 -9.50 21.80
CA ARG A 15 -1.28 -10.16 21.73
C ARG A 15 -0.64 -10.02 20.35
N ILE A 16 -1.45 -9.96 19.29
CA ILE A 16 -0.93 -9.75 17.94
C ILE A 16 -0.39 -8.33 17.79
N SER A 17 -1.12 -7.30 18.24
CA SER A 17 -0.69 -5.90 18.09
C SER A 17 0.65 -5.63 18.81
N LEU A 18 0.94 -6.32 19.91
CA LEU A 18 2.23 -6.24 20.59
C LEU A 18 3.41 -6.78 19.76
N ARG A 19 3.16 -7.52 18.68
CA ARG A 19 4.21 -8.04 17.78
C ARG A 19 4.54 -7.08 16.64
N ASP A 20 3.78 -6.00 16.50
CA ASP A 20 4.14 -4.90 15.60
C ASP A 20 5.32 -4.14 16.19
N ALA A 21 6.36 -3.89 15.39
CA ALA A 21 7.56 -3.21 15.91
C ALA A 21 7.28 -1.75 16.24
N GLN A 22 6.36 -1.09 15.53
CA GLN A 22 5.98 0.28 15.84
C GLN A 22 5.24 0.33 17.19
N GLU A 23 4.29 -0.56 17.43
CA GLU A 23 3.59 -0.68 18.71
C GLU A 23 4.52 -1.09 19.86
N THR A 24 5.45 -2.03 19.61
CA THR A 24 6.49 -2.41 20.58
C THR A 24 7.34 -1.20 20.96
N PHE A 25 7.77 -0.41 19.97
CA PHE A 25 8.56 0.78 20.19
C PHE A 25 7.79 1.85 20.98
N ILE A 26 6.50 2.06 20.65
CA ILE A 26 5.62 2.97 21.40
C ILE A 26 5.55 2.56 22.88
N ASN A 27 5.37 1.27 23.16
CA ASN A 27 5.28 0.78 24.53
C ASN A 27 6.61 0.94 25.28
N VAL A 28 7.73 0.58 24.66
CA VAL A 28 9.07 0.75 25.24
C VAL A 28 9.36 2.21 25.57
N VAL A 29 9.00 3.15 24.69
CA VAL A 29 9.19 4.58 24.92
C VAL A 29 8.27 5.08 26.04
N SER A 30 7.00 4.71 26.02
CA SER A 30 6.04 5.16 27.05
C SER A 30 6.41 4.64 28.44
N GLU A 31 6.78 3.36 28.56
CA GLU A 31 7.22 2.74 29.82
C GLU A 31 8.59 3.24 30.27
N GLY A 32 9.55 3.38 29.35
CA GLY A 32 10.92 3.76 29.66
C GLY A 32 11.12 5.25 29.94
N THR A 33 10.21 6.12 29.49
CA THR A 33 10.33 7.58 29.62
C THR A 33 9.19 8.26 30.36
N SER A 34 8.16 7.50 30.80
CA SER A 34 6.94 8.02 31.43
C SER A 34 6.16 9.05 30.60
N CYS A 35 6.38 9.09 29.27
CA CYS A 35 5.66 9.97 28.38
C CYS A 35 4.27 9.42 28.03
N SER A 36 3.35 10.30 27.61
CA SER A 36 2.03 9.87 27.18
C SER A 36 2.12 8.98 25.94
N ARG A 37 1.11 8.14 25.70
CA ARG A 37 1.06 7.28 24.51
C ARG A 37 1.04 8.09 23.21
N PHE A 38 0.46 9.29 23.24
CA PHE A 38 0.49 10.22 22.11
C PHE A 38 1.92 10.69 21.84
N ASP A 39 2.65 11.13 22.86
CA ASP A 39 4.04 11.55 22.72
C ASP A 39 4.92 10.39 22.22
N ALA A 40 4.70 9.17 22.74
CA ALA A 40 5.40 7.97 22.29
C ALA A 40 5.13 7.63 20.81
N GLN A 41 3.92 7.87 20.31
CA GLN A 41 3.60 7.74 18.88
C GLN A 41 4.35 8.76 18.03
N VAL A 42 4.42 10.02 18.48
CA VAL A 42 5.18 11.07 17.79
C VAL A 42 6.68 10.76 17.79
N ILE A 43 7.22 10.30 18.92
CA ILE A 43 8.61 9.85 19.05
C ILE A 43 8.89 8.65 18.14
N SER A 44 7.99 7.67 18.07
CA SER A 44 8.09 6.51 17.18
C SER A 44 8.14 6.93 15.70
N ALA A 45 7.25 7.83 15.28
CA ALA A 45 7.25 8.37 13.93
C ALA A 45 8.55 9.12 13.60
N LYS A 46 9.08 9.90 14.55
CA LYS A 46 10.35 10.64 14.38
C LYS A 46 11.57 9.74 14.42
N ALA A 47 11.57 8.68 15.23
CA ALA A 47 12.62 7.69 15.26
C ALA A 47 12.68 6.91 13.93
N GLN A 48 11.53 6.53 13.37
CA GLN A 48 11.47 5.92 12.05
C GLN A 48 12.06 6.83 10.96
N GLU A 49 11.75 8.13 11.02
CA GLU A 49 12.30 9.13 10.09
C GLU A 49 13.82 9.31 10.25
N ILE A 50 14.32 9.49 11.48
CA ILE A 50 15.72 9.81 11.76
C ILE A 50 16.63 8.60 11.59
N PHE A 51 16.23 7.45 12.14
CA PHE A 51 17.02 6.22 12.12
C PHE A 51 16.79 5.39 10.86
N ARG A 52 15.98 5.89 9.92
CA ARG A 52 15.68 5.16 8.68
C ARG A 52 15.15 3.76 9.02
N LEU A 53 14.03 3.71 9.74
CA LEU A 53 13.34 2.45 10.05
C LEU A 53 11.99 2.43 9.31
N GLY A 54 11.44 1.25 9.05
CA GLY A 54 10.16 1.15 8.34
C GLY A 54 10.24 1.73 6.92
N PRO A 55 9.31 2.64 6.53
CA PRO A 55 9.26 3.21 5.18
C PRO A 55 10.45 4.12 4.84
N TYR A 56 11.30 4.45 5.82
CA TYR A 56 12.49 5.30 5.63
C TYR A 56 13.81 4.50 5.62
N GLY A 57 13.75 3.18 5.80
CA GLY A 57 14.93 2.32 5.93
C GLY A 57 15.67 2.02 4.64
N ASP A 58 16.93 1.59 4.79
CA ASP A 58 17.70 1.02 3.69
C ASP A 58 16.89 -0.13 3.07
N GLU A 59 16.84 -0.18 1.74
CA GLU A 59 16.09 -1.18 0.96
C GLU A 59 16.44 -2.63 1.34
N SER A 60 17.48 -2.86 2.13
CA SER A 60 17.98 -4.18 2.54
C SER A 60 17.30 -4.75 3.79
N ALA A 61 16.73 -3.92 4.68
CA ALA A 61 16.17 -4.41 5.95
C ALA A 61 14.69 -4.80 5.83
N MET A 62 14.38 -6.07 6.13
CA MET A 62 13.00 -6.57 6.17
C MET A 62 12.23 -5.97 7.35
N GLN A 63 11.04 -5.45 7.09
CA GLN A 63 10.15 -4.96 8.14
C GLN A 63 9.26 -6.09 8.69
N PRO A 64 8.76 -6.00 9.93
CA PRO A 64 7.79 -6.95 10.45
C PRO A 64 6.58 -7.10 9.52
N GLY A 65 6.09 -8.33 9.40
CA GLY A 65 4.98 -8.64 8.50
C GLY A 65 5.37 -8.74 7.02
N GLN A 66 6.63 -8.47 6.67
CA GLN A 66 7.17 -8.73 5.34
C GLN A 66 7.86 -10.10 5.26
N MET A 67 7.90 -10.69 4.07
CA MET A 67 8.65 -11.89 3.76
C MET A 67 9.33 -11.81 2.39
N LEU A 68 10.39 -12.60 2.20
CA LEU A 68 10.92 -12.85 0.86
C LEU A 68 10.20 -14.04 0.24
N TRP A 69 9.85 -13.93 -1.03
CA TRP A 69 9.19 -14.99 -1.79
C TRP A 69 9.81 -15.13 -3.17
N LYS A 70 9.89 -16.35 -3.69
CA LYS A 70 10.40 -16.62 -5.03
C LYS A 70 9.20 -16.74 -5.99
N ALA A 71 8.94 -15.67 -6.74
CA ALA A 71 7.80 -15.57 -7.65
C ALA A 71 8.20 -15.71 -9.11
N ILE A 72 7.24 -16.04 -9.98
CA ILE A 72 7.47 -16.25 -11.42
C ILE A 72 7.63 -14.90 -12.12
N LEU A 73 8.57 -14.77 -13.05
CA LEU A 73 8.70 -13.55 -13.85
C LEU A 73 7.42 -13.27 -14.66
N ALA A 74 6.98 -12.01 -14.67
CA ALA A 74 5.77 -11.61 -15.37
C ALA A 74 5.88 -11.71 -16.91
N SER A 75 7.11 -11.79 -17.44
CA SER A 75 7.41 -11.97 -18.88
C SER A 75 7.27 -13.42 -19.35
N GLU A 76 7.17 -14.39 -18.44
CA GLU A 76 7.04 -15.80 -18.81
C GLU A 76 5.69 -16.07 -19.49
N PRO A 77 5.64 -16.77 -20.64
CA PRO A 77 4.39 -17.01 -21.37
C PRO A 77 3.47 -18.02 -20.66
N PRO A 78 2.15 -17.98 -20.93
CA PRO A 78 1.22 -18.99 -20.44
C PRO A 78 1.59 -20.40 -20.93
N GLY A 79 1.21 -21.43 -20.17
CA GLY A 79 1.39 -22.83 -20.55
C GLY A 79 2.81 -23.39 -20.38
N LYS A 80 3.81 -22.55 -20.07
CA LYS A 80 5.15 -23.02 -19.71
C LYS A 80 5.10 -23.78 -18.37
N PRO A 81 5.65 -25.00 -18.27
CA PRO A 81 5.73 -25.72 -17.00
C PRO A 81 6.50 -24.91 -15.96
N LEU A 82 6.03 -24.92 -14.70
CA LEU A 82 6.67 -24.20 -13.58
C LEU A 82 8.16 -24.53 -13.42
N THR A 83 8.55 -25.77 -13.72
CA THR A 83 9.94 -26.25 -13.67
C THR A 83 10.87 -25.56 -14.68
N ALA A 84 10.31 -24.99 -15.74
CA ALA A 84 11.05 -24.28 -16.79
C ALA A 84 10.87 -22.76 -16.71
N CYS A 85 10.02 -22.25 -15.82
CA CYS A 85 9.82 -20.81 -15.61
C CYS A 85 11.02 -20.19 -14.90
N GLU A 86 11.33 -18.95 -15.27
CA GLU A 86 12.25 -18.10 -14.53
C GLU A 86 11.55 -17.47 -13.32
N PHE A 87 12.33 -17.34 -12.24
CA PHE A 87 11.85 -16.84 -10.97
C PHE A 87 12.71 -15.68 -10.50
N LYS A 88 12.09 -14.77 -9.76
CA LYS A 88 12.76 -13.66 -9.09
C LYS A 88 12.34 -13.65 -7.61
N THR A 89 13.32 -13.47 -6.73
CA THR A 89 13.05 -13.23 -5.32
C THR A 89 12.54 -11.81 -5.15
N ILE A 90 11.37 -11.69 -4.52
CA ILE A 90 10.66 -10.44 -4.27
C ILE A 90 10.36 -10.30 -2.78
N ARG A 91 10.10 -9.07 -2.34
CA ARG A 91 9.65 -8.77 -0.98
C ARG A 91 8.15 -8.54 -0.98
N LEU A 92 7.44 -9.19 -0.07
CA LEU A 92 5.99 -9.11 0.06
C LEU A 92 5.60 -8.71 1.48
N THR A 93 4.67 -7.78 1.61
CA THR A 93 4.06 -7.35 2.87
C THR A 93 2.80 -8.17 3.13
N VAL A 94 2.98 -9.31 3.81
CA VAL A 94 1.88 -10.23 4.11
C VAL A 94 0.96 -9.66 5.18
N HIS A 95 1.54 -9.03 6.20
CA HIS A 95 0.81 -8.47 7.32
C HIS A 95 1.08 -6.97 7.47
N ARG A 96 0.00 -6.19 7.50
CA ARG A 96 -0.02 -4.84 8.07
C ARG A 96 -0.99 -4.88 9.22
N GLN A 97 -0.49 -5.09 10.42
CA GLN A 97 -1.32 -5.57 11.54
C GLN A 97 -2.47 -4.61 11.87
N ASP A 98 -2.21 -3.30 11.88
CA ASP A 98 -3.21 -2.28 12.13
C ASP A 98 -4.28 -2.23 11.02
N GLU A 99 -3.86 -2.15 9.75
CA GLU A 99 -4.75 -2.10 8.59
C GLU A 99 -5.57 -3.40 8.43
N ASP A 100 -4.93 -4.55 8.64
CA ASP A 100 -5.57 -5.86 8.49
C ASP A 100 -6.52 -6.14 9.68
N HIS A 101 -6.17 -5.70 10.89
CA HIS A 101 -7.05 -5.80 12.04
C HIS A 101 -8.30 -4.93 11.85
N GLU A 102 -8.15 -3.68 11.40
CA GLU A 102 -9.27 -2.79 11.12
C GLU A 102 -10.28 -3.43 10.16
N VAL A 103 -9.81 -3.95 9.03
CA VAL A 103 -10.68 -4.62 8.04
C VAL A 103 -11.30 -5.89 8.60
N LYS A 104 -10.55 -6.68 9.38
CA LYS A 104 -11.08 -7.89 10.01
C LYS A 104 -12.24 -7.58 10.95
N VAL A 105 -12.11 -6.55 11.78
CA VAL A 105 -13.14 -6.15 12.75
C VAL A 105 -14.38 -5.60 12.03
N LYS A 106 -14.19 -4.74 11.03
CA LYS A 106 -15.31 -4.09 10.32
C LYS A 106 -16.02 -4.99 9.30
N HIS A 107 -15.26 -5.84 8.61
CA HIS A 107 -15.72 -6.54 7.40
C HIS A 107 -15.48 -8.06 7.41
N GLY A 108 -14.85 -8.59 8.47
CA GLY A 108 -14.63 -10.01 8.67
C GLY A 108 -13.35 -10.55 8.01
N ALA A 109 -13.07 -11.84 8.28
CA ALA A 109 -11.81 -12.49 7.88
C ALA A 109 -11.63 -12.62 6.35
N SER A 110 -12.72 -12.80 5.60
CA SER A 110 -12.68 -12.86 4.13
C SER A 110 -12.30 -11.52 3.51
N ALA A 111 -12.83 -10.41 4.04
CA ALA A 111 -12.44 -9.07 3.59
C ALA A 111 -10.97 -8.79 3.92
N LYS A 112 -10.51 -9.15 5.14
CA LYS A 112 -9.09 -9.06 5.53
C LYS A 112 -8.21 -9.82 4.54
N ARG A 113 -8.51 -11.09 4.25
CA ARG A 113 -7.74 -11.86 3.26
C ARG A 113 -7.78 -11.24 1.87
N GLY A 114 -8.92 -10.70 1.44
CA GLY A 114 -9.03 -9.96 0.18
C GLY A 114 -8.04 -8.78 0.12
N GLN A 115 -7.97 -7.97 1.18
CA GLN A 115 -6.98 -6.89 1.31
C GLN A 115 -5.54 -7.42 1.24
N GLN A 116 -5.24 -8.54 1.94
CA GLN A 116 -3.91 -9.15 1.91
C GLN A 116 -3.55 -9.68 0.51
N ILE A 117 -4.44 -10.46 -0.12
CA ILE A 117 -4.26 -11.01 -1.47
C ILE A 117 -3.96 -9.89 -2.45
N MET A 118 -4.73 -8.79 -2.39
CA MET A 118 -4.55 -7.66 -3.28
C MET A 118 -3.18 -7.01 -3.10
N ARG A 119 -2.83 -6.62 -1.86
CA ARG A 119 -1.55 -5.99 -1.53
C ARG A 119 -0.37 -6.84 -2.01
N ILE A 120 -0.39 -8.14 -1.72
CA ILE A 120 0.68 -9.07 -2.06
C ILE A 120 0.80 -9.24 -3.59
N CYS A 121 -0.32 -9.33 -4.31
CA CYS A 121 -0.30 -9.44 -5.78
C CYS A 121 0.15 -8.14 -6.46
N GLU A 122 -0.27 -6.98 -5.96
CA GLU A 122 0.19 -5.68 -6.47
C GLU A 122 1.70 -5.51 -6.26
N GLU A 123 2.22 -5.81 -5.07
CA GLU A 123 3.66 -5.73 -4.79
C GLU A 123 4.48 -6.71 -5.65
N ALA A 124 3.97 -7.92 -5.89
CA ALA A 124 4.62 -8.87 -6.81
C ALA A 124 4.66 -8.33 -8.24
N PHE A 125 3.55 -7.77 -8.70
CA PHE A 125 3.43 -7.18 -10.03
C PHE A 125 4.36 -5.97 -10.21
N GLU A 126 4.41 -5.06 -9.23
CA GLU A 126 5.30 -3.90 -9.24
C GLU A 126 6.77 -4.31 -9.30
N GLN A 127 7.12 -5.47 -8.74
CA GLN A 127 8.46 -6.05 -8.80
C GLN A 127 8.73 -6.89 -10.07
N GLY A 128 7.79 -6.92 -11.02
CA GLY A 128 7.94 -7.60 -12.32
C GLY A 128 7.67 -9.11 -12.26
N THR A 129 6.87 -9.56 -11.29
CA THR A 129 6.55 -10.98 -11.08
C THR A 129 5.05 -11.22 -10.95
N LEU A 130 4.63 -12.48 -10.97
CA LEU A 130 3.25 -12.90 -10.75
C LEU A 130 3.22 -14.06 -9.77
N LEU A 131 2.17 -14.09 -8.95
CA LEU A 131 1.91 -15.16 -8.00
C LEU A 131 0.84 -16.11 -8.55
N THR A 132 1.01 -17.39 -8.27
CA THR A 132 0.01 -18.44 -8.49
C THR A 132 -1.01 -18.46 -7.35
N GLN A 133 -2.09 -19.22 -7.50
CA GLN A 133 -3.07 -19.36 -6.42
C GLN A 133 -2.51 -20.27 -5.29
N GLU A 134 -1.63 -21.18 -5.64
CA GLU A 134 -0.86 -22.04 -4.76
C GLU A 134 0.13 -21.24 -3.91
N ASP A 135 0.81 -20.25 -4.50
CA ASP A 135 1.64 -19.30 -3.77
C ASP A 135 0.81 -18.56 -2.70
N LEU A 136 -0.33 -18.00 -3.11
CA LEU A 136 -1.23 -17.27 -2.20
C LEU A 136 -1.80 -18.17 -1.09
N GLY A 137 -2.14 -19.42 -1.41
CA GLY A 137 -2.60 -20.40 -0.43
C GLY A 137 -1.53 -20.71 0.60
N THR A 138 -0.28 -20.85 0.16
CA THR A 138 0.87 -21.10 1.05
C THR A 138 1.20 -19.88 1.91
N ILE A 139 1.24 -18.67 1.32
CA ILE A 139 1.57 -17.42 2.02
C ILE A 139 0.51 -17.09 3.09
N LEU A 140 -0.76 -17.36 2.82
CA LEU A 140 -1.88 -17.00 3.69
C LEU A 140 -2.40 -18.17 4.54
N ASP A 141 -1.77 -19.33 4.47
CA ASP A 141 -2.17 -20.57 5.16
C ASP A 141 -3.66 -20.90 4.91
N CYS A 142 -4.04 -20.93 3.63
CA CYS A 142 -5.41 -21.13 3.17
C CYS A 142 -5.45 -22.12 2.00
N ASP A 143 -6.55 -22.86 1.88
CA ASP A 143 -6.77 -23.70 0.71
C ASP A 143 -6.93 -22.85 -0.57
N VAL A 144 -6.44 -23.38 -1.69
CA VAL A 144 -6.53 -22.73 -3.02
C VAL A 144 -7.98 -22.41 -3.39
N ARG A 145 -8.95 -23.24 -2.98
CA ARG A 145 -10.38 -22.96 -3.15
C ARG A 145 -10.79 -21.68 -2.42
N THR A 146 -10.34 -21.47 -1.18
CA THR A 146 -10.64 -20.25 -0.43
C THR A 146 -10.05 -19.02 -1.13
N ILE A 147 -8.82 -19.11 -1.65
CA ILE A 147 -8.22 -18.03 -2.44
C ILE A 147 -9.05 -17.72 -3.70
N ARG A 148 -9.49 -18.75 -4.43
CA ARG A 148 -10.35 -18.59 -5.62
C ARG A 148 -11.70 -17.96 -5.28
N GLU A 149 -12.31 -18.36 -4.17
CA GLU A 149 -13.59 -17.81 -3.71
C GLU A 149 -13.45 -16.33 -3.31
N ASP A 150 -12.38 -15.98 -2.59
CA ASP A 150 -12.08 -14.58 -2.25
C ASP A 150 -11.81 -13.73 -3.52
N GLN A 151 -11.05 -14.26 -4.49
CA GLN A 151 -10.83 -13.60 -5.79
C GLN A 151 -12.12 -13.36 -6.57
N LYS A 152 -12.98 -14.37 -6.67
CA LYS A 152 -14.29 -14.26 -7.35
C LYS A 152 -15.19 -13.25 -6.66
N ARG A 153 -15.24 -13.26 -5.33
CA ARG A 153 -15.99 -12.27 -4.55
C ARG A 153 -15.46 -10.86 -4.84
N TYR A 154 -14.14 -10.68 -4.84
CA TYR A 154 -13.52 -9.38 -5.10
C TYR A 154 -13.84 -8.84 -6.50
N GLN A 155 -13.73 -9.70 -7.53
CA GLN A 155 -14.12 -9.36 -8.90
C GLN A 155 -15.60 -9.01 -9.01
N LYS A 156 -16.49 -9.75 -8.33
CA LYS A 156 -17.94 -9.50 -8.37
C LYS A 156 -18.34 -8.22 -7.64
N GLU A 157 -17.76 -7.97 -6.48
CA GLU A 157 -18.10 -6.81 -5.63
C GLU A 157 -17.51 -5.51 -6.18
N HIS A 158 -16.29 -5.56 -6.72
CA HIS A 158 -15.56 -4.34 -7.07
C HIS A 158 -15.19 -4.22 -8.54
N GLY A 159 -15.40 -5.25 -9.37
CA GLY A 159 -15.00 -5.23 -10.78
C GLY A 159 -13.49 -5.30 -11.00
N ILE A 160 -12.71 -5.61 -9.96
CA ILE A 160 -11.24 -5.62 -9.99
C ILE A 160 -10.73 -7.03 -10.20
N LEU A 161 -9.84 -7.18 -11.18
CA LEU A 161 -9.14 -8.43 -11.45
C LEU A 161 -7.81 -8.47 -10.70
N ILE A 162 -7.65 -9.44 -9.80
CA ILE A 162 -6.40 -9.60 -9.04
C ILE A 162 -5.29 -10.07 -9.98
N PRO A 163 -4.11 -9.41 -10.02
CA PRO A 163 -3.04 -9.70 -10.97
C PRO A 163 -2.25 -10.96 -10.59
N THR A 164 -2.91 -12.11 -10.66
CA THR A 164 -2.28 -13.43 -10.53
C THR A 164 -1.78 -13.94 -11.88
N ARG A 165 -0.95 -14.98 -11.84
CA ARG A 165 -0.44 -15.67 -13.02
C ARG A 165 -1.56 -16.11 -13.96
N GLY A 166 -2.62 -16.73 -13.43
CA GLY A 166 -3.77 -17.17 -14.24
C GLY A 166 -4.52 -16.00 -14.89
N ASN A 167 -4.84 -14.96 -14.11
CA ASN A 167 -5.67 -13.86 -14.59
C ASN A 167 -4.97 -12.97 -15.65
N LYS A 168 -3.67 -12.70 -15.48
CA LYS A 168 -2.94 -11.79 -16.38
C LYS A 168 -2.62 -12.44 -17.73
N CYS A 169 -2.41 -13.75 -17.75
CA CYS A 169 -2.17 -14.49 -18.99
C CYS A 169 -3.40 -14.55 -19.91
N ASP A 170 -4.61 -14.47 -19.35
CA ASP A 170 -5.84 -14.75 -20.09
C ASP A 170 -6.65 -13.50 -20.51
N ILE A 171 -6.52 -12.35 -19.83
CA ILE A 171 -7.53 -11.26 -19.95
C ILE A 171 -6.93 -9.85 -20.19
N GLY A 172 -5.61 -9.66 -20.07
CA GLY A 172 -4.99 -8.33 -20.18
C GLY A 172 -5.16 -7.48 -18.90
N PRO A 173 -4.68 -6.22 -18.88
CA PRO A 173 -4.66 -5.41 -17.67
C PRO A 173 -6.06 -4.88 -17.36
N GLY A 174 -6.80 -5.61 -16.53
CA GLY A 174 -8.02 -5.09 -15.88
C GLY A 174 -7.69 -3.91 -14.95
N ILE A 175 -8.73 -3.20 -14.51
CA ILE A 175 -8.60 -2.08 -13.57
C ILE A 175 -8.03 -2.62 -12.25
N THR A 176 -6.92 -2.05 -11.79
CA THR A 176 -6.32 -2.41 -10.49
C THR A 176 -7.08 -1.76 -9.33
N HIS A 177 -6.84 -2.24 -8.11
CA HIS A 177 -7.50 -1.69 -6.94
C HIS A 177 -7.08 -0.25 -6.67
N ARG A 178 -5.78 0.05 -6.80
CA ARG A 178 -5.28 1.42 -6.72
C ARG A 178 -5.93 2.33 -7.78
N GLU A 179 -6.09 1.85 -9.02
CA GLU A 179 -6.76 2.61 -10.07
C GLU A 179 -8.21 2.92 -9.71
N LYS A 180 -8.97 1.93 -9.23
CA LYS A 180 -10.35 2.14 -8.79
C LYS A 180 -10.44 3.14 -7.63
N THR A 181 -9.54 3.03 -6.66
CA THR A 181 -9.44 3.99 -5.54
C THR A 181 -9.24 5.41 -6.04
N ILE A 182 -8.32 5.61 -6.99
CA ILE A 182 -8.03 6.92 -7.59
C ILE A 182 -9.23 7.43 -8.39
N MET A 183 -9.89 6.57 -9.18
CA MET A 183 -11.09 6.94 -9.95
C MET A 183 -12.21 7.45 -9.03
N LEU A 184 -12.53 6.70 -7.97
CA LEU A 184 -13.56 7.09 -7.00
C LEU A 184 -13.23 8.42 -6.30
N PHE A 185 -11.95 8.65 -6.00
CA PHE A 185 -11.47 9.92 -5.44
C PHE A 185 -11.65 11.08 -6.42
N ILE A 186 -11.28 10.89 -7.70
CA ILE A 186 -11.49 11.91 -8.74
C ILE A 186 -12.99 12.19 -8.94
N GLU A 187 -13.84 11.18 -8.83
CA GLU A 187 -15.30 11.30 -8.90
C GLU A 187 -15.92 12.07 -7.72
N GLY A 188 -15.11 12.45 -6.73
CA GLY A 188 -15.51 13.30 -5.63
C GLY A 188 -15.88 12.56 -4.35
N LYS A 189 -15.65 11.24 -4.27
CA LYS A 189 -15.87 10.49 -3.03
C LYS A 189 -14.75 10.75 -2.03
N GLU A 190 -15.13 10.82 -0.76
CA GLU A 190 -14.20 11.01 0.35
C GLU A 190 -13.48 9.71 0.71
N ALA A 191 -12.27 9.81 1.26
CA ALA A 191 -11.44 8.64 1.58
C ALA A 191 -12.15 7.61 2.47
N LEU A 192 -12.99 8.07 3.40
CA LEU A 192 -13.78 7.21 4.27
C LEU A 192 -14.86 6.43 3.51
N GLU A 193 -15.52 7.07 2.55
CA GLU A 193 -16.54 6.44 1.69
C GLU A 193 -15.88 5.38 0.80
N ILE A 194 -14.73 5.72 0.22
CA ILE A 194 -13.93 4.80 -0.60
C ILE A 194 -13.47 3.59 0.24
N ALA A 195 -12.99 3.81 1.45
CA ALA A 195 -12.57 2.73 2.35
C ALA A 195 -13.73 1.77 2.66
N ALA A 196 -14.93 2.29 2.93
CA ALA A 196 -16.11 1.49 3.17
C ALA A 196 -16.56 0.71 1.91
N GLU A 197 -16.61 1.37 0.75
CA GLU A 197 -17.00 0.77 -0.53
C GLU A 197 -16.04 -0.34 -0.95
N MET A 198 -14.74 -0.13 -0.75
CA MET A 198 -13.69 -1.06 -1.12
C MET A 198 -13.38 -2.11 -0.04
N LYS A 199 -14.03 -2.03 1.13
CA LYS A 199 -13.76 -2.85 2.33
C LYS A 199 -12.27 -2.87 2.68
N HIS A 200 -11.65 -1.70 2.65
CA HIS A 200 -10.23 -1.49 2.91
C HIS A 200 -10.04 -0.64 4.17
N SER A 201 -8.84 -0.71 4.75
CA SER A 201 -8.48 0.26 5.80
C SER A 201 -8.42 1.67 5.24
N LEU A 202 -8.81 2.65 6.05
CA LEU A 202 -8.72 4.06 5.67
C LEU A 202 -7.26 4.44 5.33
N LYS A 203 -6.31 3.97 6.13
CA LYS A 203 -4.87 4.21 5.90
C LYS A 203 -4.37 3.71 4.54
N ALA A 204 -4.89 2.57 4.05
CA ALA A 204 -4.54 2.07 2.73
C ALA A 204 -5.04 2.99 1.62
N VAL A 205 -6.29 3.44 1.73
CA VAL A 205 -6.92 4.36 0.77
C VAL A 205 -6.21 5.71 0.76
N GLU A 206 -5.97 6.30 1.93
CA GLU A 206 -5.25 7.57 2.06
C GLU A 206 -3.84 7.49 1.47
N ARG A 207 -3.14 6.34 1.63
CA ARG A 207 -1.83 6.12 1.02
C ARG A 207 -1.90 6.13 -0.51
N TYR A 208 -2.94 5.55 -1.11
CA TYR A 208 -3.13 5.56 -2.56
C TYR A 208 -3.45 6.95 -3.09
N ILE A 209 -4.37 7.66 -2.42
CA ILE A 209 -4.73 9.04 -2.75
C ILE A 209 -3.50 9.95 -2.63
N SER A 210 -2.78 9.87 -1.50
CA SER A 210 -1.58 10.68 -1.28
C SER A 210 -0.50 10.43 -2.33
N SER A 211 -0.27 9.16 -2.70
CA SER A 211 0.69 8.81 -3.75
C SER A 211 0.27 9.40 -5.09
N TYR A 212 -1.02 9.33 -5.44
CA TYR A 212 -1.57 9.91 -6.66
C TYR A 212 -1.39 11.43 -6.70
N CYS A 213 -1.77 12.17 -5.63
CA CYS A 213 -1.62 13.62 -5.59
C CYS A 213 -0.16 14.06 -5.75
N ARG A 214 0.77 13.33 -5.12
CA ARG A 214 2.21 13.58 -5.27
C ARG A 214 2.70 13.34 -6.69
N ILE A 215 2.23 12.26 -7.35
CA ILE A 215 2.58 11.95 -8.74
C ILE A 215 2.13 13.07 -9.67
N VAL A 216 0.87 13.49 -9.58
CA VAL A 216 0.31 14.54 -10.45
C VAL A 216 1.09 15.83 -10.29
N TYR A 217 1.28 16.28 -9.04
CA TYR A 217 1.99 17.52 -8.77
C TYR A 217 3.46 17.47 -9.20
N CYS A 218 4.21 16.42 -8.81
CA CYS A 218 5.61 16.29 -9.19
C CYS A 218 5.78 16.20 -10.70
N GLN A 219 4.85 15.56 -11.43
CA GLN A 219 4.89 15.49 -12.88
C GLN A 219 4.74 16.88 -13.52
N GLN A 220 3.86 17.74 -13.00
CA GLN A 220 3.70 19.11 -13.49
C GLN A 220 5.00 19.93 -13.32
N GLN A 221 5.70 19.75 -12.20
CA GLN A 221 6.95 20.45 -11.90
C GLN A 221 8.15 19.92 -12.69
N LEU A 222 8.33 18.59 -12.71
CA LEU A 222 9.53 17.95 -13.26
C LEU A 222 9.43 17.66 -14.75
N ARG A 223 8.21 17.50 -15.29
CA ARG A 223 7.91 17.10 -16.67
C ARG A 223 8.72 15.88 -17.15
N ASN A 224 9.01 14.97 -16.24
CA ASN A 224 9.82 13.79 -16.51
C ASN A 224 9.38 12.62 -15.61
N THR A 225 8.79 11.59 -16.22
CA THR A 225 8.20 10.44 -15.53
C THR A 225 9.21 9.71 -14.64
N LEU A 226 10.45 9.53 -15.10
CA LEU A 226 11.48 8.83 -14.35
C LEU A 226 11.89 9.63 -13.10
N LYS A 227 12.07 10.94 -13.22
CA LYS A 227 12.35 11.82 -12.08
C LYS A 227 11.18 11.87 -11.10
N THR A 228 9.95 11.93 -11.61
CA THR A 228 8.73 11.87 -10.79
C THR A 228 8.67 10.58 -9.98
N ALA A 229 8.90 9.42 -10.62
CA ALA A 229 8.95 8.12 -9.97
C ALA A 229 9.98 8.07 -8.83
N MET A 230 11.20 8.57 -9.10
CA MET A 230 12.26 8.65 -8.08
C MET A 230 11.91 9.57 -6.92
N VAL A 231 11.36 10.76 -7.17
CA VAL A 231 11.02 11.73 -6.12
C VAL A 231 9.90 11.20 -5.23
N VAL A 232 8.86 10.63 -5.83
CA VAL A 232 7.69 10.13 -5.07
C VAL A 232 7.99 8.79 -4.40
N GLY A 233 8.98 8.03 -4.89
CA GLY A 233 9.32 6.71 -4.37
C GLY A 233 8.38 5.62 -4.87
N VAL A 234 8.00 5.66 -6.15
CA VAL A 234 7.07 4.72 -6.78
C VAL A 234 7.60 4.21 -8.12
N SER A 235 6.99 3.15 -8.65
CA SER A 235 7.39 2.58 -9.94
C SER A 235 7.00 3.48 -11.13
N VAL A 236 7.82 3.48 -12.18
CA VAL A 236 7.51 4.20 -13.44
C VAL A 236 6.17 3.75 -14.06
N PRO A 237 5.83 2.44 -14.12
CA PRO A 237 4.52 2.01 -14.57
C PRO A 237 3.36 2.62 -13.78
N LEU A 238 3.50 2.75 -12.45
CA LEU A 238 2.47 3.37 -11.63
C LEU A 238 2.27 4.85 -11.98
N VAL A 239 3.37 5.59 -12.17
CA VAL A 239 3.31 7.00 -12.59
C VAL A 239 2.53 7.13 -13.89
N ASN A 240 2.89 6.35 -14.91
CA ASN A 240 2.21 6.39 -16.20
C ASN A 240 0.71 6.10 -16.06
N LYS A 241 0.33 5.09 -15.26
CA LYS A 241 -1.08 4.74 -15.06
C LYS A 241 -1.87 5.84 -14.34
N CYS A 242 -1.27 6.45 -13.32
CA CYS A 242 -1.89 7.58 -12.61
C CYS A 242 -2.11 8.78 -13.55
N LEU A 243 -1.14 9.07 -14.42
CA LEU A 243 -1.25 10.16 -15.39
C LEU A 243 -2.29 9.86 -16.49
N GLU A 244 -2.41 8.61 -16.92
CA GLU A 244 -3.46 8.18 -17.86
C GLU A 244 -4.87 8.39 -17.26
N ILE A 245 -5.07 8.01 -16.00
CA ILE A 245 -6.34 8.24 -15.29
C ILE A 245 -6.59 9.74 -15.14
N HIS A 246 -5.57 10.51 -14.74
CA HIS A 246 -5.68 11.96 -14.59
C HIS A 246 -6.10 12.64 -15.89
N GLN A 247 -5.48 12.29 -17.02
CA GLN A 247 -5.82 12.85 -18.34
C GLN A 247 -7.24 12.46 -18.77
N SER A 248 -7.65 11.22 -18.51
CA SER A 248 -8.95 10.69 -18.96
C SER A 248 -10.13 11.27 -18.16
N HIS A 249 -9.94 11.54 -16.87
CA HIS A 249 -11.03 11.92 -15.97
C HIS A 249 -11.01 13.41 -15.59
N CYS A 250 -9.85 14.02 -15.36
CA CYS A 250 -9.77 15.37 -14.77
C CYS A 250 -9.92 16.52 -15.77
N LEU A 251 -9.96 16.28 -17.09
CA LEU A 251 -10.15 17.34 -18.09
C LEU A 251 -11.61 17.85 -18.21
N LYS A 252 -12.52 17.35 -17.36
CA LYS A 252 -13.93 17.79 -17.35
C LYS A 252 -14.13 18.92 -16.34
N PRO A 253 -14.91 19.98 -16.66
CA PRO A 253 -15.16 21.11 -15.77
C PRO A 253 -15.74 20.73 -14.40
N VAL A 254 -16.43 19.59 -14.33
CA VAL A 254 -17.05 19.04 -13.12
C VAL A 254 -16.04 18.76 -12.00
N TYR A 255 -14.76 18.52 -12.33
CA TYR A 255 -13.73 18.11 -11.36
C TYR A 255 -12.77 19.23 -10.94
N LYS A 256 -13.10 20.49 -11.22
CA LYS A 256 -12.23 21.63 -10.92
C LYS A 256 -11.86 21.73 -9.43
N GLU A 257 -12.82 21.58 -8.53
CA GLU A 257 -12.57 21.62 -7.08
C GLU A 257 -11.65 20.47 -6.63
N ARG A 258 -11.87 19.27 -7.17
CA ARG A 258 -11.02 18.11 -6.87
C ARG A 258 -9.60 18.28 -7.41
N LEU A 259 -9.42 18.94 -8.55
CA LEU A 259 -8.11 19.31 -9.08
C LEU A 259 -7.36 20.26 -8.14
N GLU A 260 -8.03 21.28 -7.62
CA GLU A 260 -7.44 22.22 -6.66
C GLU A 260 -7.00 21.52 -5.36
N GLU A 261 -7.76 20.52 -4.91
CA GLU A 261 -7.38 19.67 -3.77
C GLU A 261 -6.16 18.79 -4.09
N ILE A 262 -6.16 18.12 -5.25
CA ILE A 262 -5.03 17.29 -5.71
C ILE A 262 -3.73 18.11 -5.71
N GLU A 263 -3.77 19.31 -6.27
CA GLU A 263 -2.62 20.22 -6.34
C GLU A 263 -2.16 20.65 -4.95
N ARG A 264 -3.10 21.01 -4.07
CA ARG A 264 -2.80 21.40 -2.68
C ARG A 264 -2.12 20.27 -1.90
N CYS A 265 -2.67 19.06 -1.97
CA CYS A 265 -2.11 17.88 -1.31
C CYS A 265 -0.70 17.55 -1.84
N GLY A 266 -0.49 17.68 -3.15
CA GLY A 266 0.82 17.46 -3.78
C GLY A 266 1.85 18.52 -3.40
N ALA A 267 1.45 19.80 -3.32
CA ALA A 267 2.31 20.92 -2.97
C ALA A 267 2.92 20.79 -1.57
N ILE A 268 2.10 20.41 -0.58
CA ILE A 268 2.56 20.20 0.82
C ILE A 268 3.71 19.18 0.86
N TYR A 269 3.61 18.09 0.09
CA TYR A 269 4.68 17.10 0.00
C TYR A 269 5.94 17.67 -0.64
N TRP A 270 5.80 18.43 -1.73
CA TRP A 270 6.92 19.04 -2.43
C TRP A 270 7.69 20.02 -1.54
N GLU A 271 6.98 20.89 -0.82
CA GLU A 271 7.57 21.83 0.13
C GLU A 271 8.32 21.11 1.26
N ALA A 272 7.77 20.00 1.76
CA ALA A 272 8.44 19.18 2.76
C ALA A 272 9.74 18.54 2.22
N GLN A 273 9.76 18.11 0.95
CA GLN A 273 10.98 17.59 0.30
C GLN A 273 12.03 18.67 0.03
N ASP A 274 11.60 19.87 -0.38
CA ASP A 274 12.52 20.98 -0.62
C ASP A 274 13.12 21.52 0.68
N SER A 275 12.34 21.54 1.76
CA SER A 275 12.82 21.86 3.11
C SER A 275 13.93 20.91 3.58
N LYS A 276 13.88 19.64 3.17
CA LYS A 276 14.95 18.65 3.43
C LYS A 276 16.24 18.87 2.62
N LYS A 277 16.23 19.72 1.58
CA LYS A 277 17.44 20.11 0.84
C LYS A 277 18.21 21.29 1.47
N LYS A 278 17.60 22.00 2.43
CA LYS A 278 18.23 23.15 3.12
C LYS A 278 18.77 22.89 4.54
N PRO A 279 19.26 21.69 4.95
CA PRO A 279 19.96 21.58 6.22
C PRO A 279 21.41 22.05 6.00
N GLY A 280 21.67 23.36 6.06
CA GLY A 280 23.04 23.86 6.17
C GLY A 280 23.47 25.06 5.34
N GLN A 281 22.57 25.88 4.77
CA GLN A 281 22.99 27.24 4.37
C GLN A 281 23.07 28.12 5.61
N THR A 282 24.19 28.03 6.34
CA THR A 282 24.61 29.12 7.21
C THR A 282 24.88 30.32 6.32
N GLU A 283 24.22 31.45 6.58
CA GLU A 283 24.55 32.72 5.94
C GLU A 283 26.06 32.93 6.12
N GLY A 284 26.78 32.93 5.00
CA GLY A 284 28.20 33.23 4.98
C GLY A 284 28.41 34.56 5.68
N ARG A 285 29.19 34.52 6.76
CA ARG A 285 29.61 35.69 7.52
C ARG A 285 30.19 36.69 6.52
N LYS A 286 29.47 37.80 6.29
CA LYS A 286 29.96 38.87 5.42
C LYS A 286 31.26 39.45 6.01
N PRO A 287 32.21 39.83 5.14
CA PRO A 287 33.55 40.27 5.54
C PRO A 287 33.52 41.52 6.43
#